data_AF-A0AAU2EKL5-F1
#
_entry.id   AF-A0AAU2EKL5-F1
#
_cell.length_a   1.000
_cell.length_b   1.000
_cell.length_c   1.000
_cell.angle_alpha   90.00
_cell.angle_beta   90.00
_cell.angle_gamma   90.00
#
_symmetry.space_group_name_H-M   'P 1'
#
loop_
_entity.id
_entity.type
_entity.pdbx_description
1 polymer ?
#
loop_
_entity_poly.entity_id
_entity_poly.type
_entity_poly.pdbx_seq_one_letter_code
_entity_poly.pdbx_strand_id
1 'polypeptide(L)'
;MTNLMTNTVETGEDFVELLQRLSGHFEDLGPDAPAVDDVLLRWAATLPGGAPDPGWTGLADQLLGALAAPSAGLADPAPLGTVPPVATSGELRSRLRDLAADHARDRAWTADRKARGLWAGDGGGWASGSLAGFLESWESWLGSSLDRRSDLPGVPPIEPVNWASVAWQLGAARIYE
;
A
#
# COMPACT_ATOMS: atom_id res chain seq x y z
N MET A 1 -4.39 -17.01 -10.46
CA MET A 1 -4.85 -16.52 -9.14
C MET A 1 -5.06 -17.63 -8.09
N THR A 2 -5.41 -18.88 -8.47
CA THR A 2 -5.82 -19.93 -7.52
C THR A 2 -4.76 -20.41 -6.51
N ASN A 3 -3.47 -20.15 -6.75
CA ASN A 3 -2.37 -20.55 -5.85
C ASN A 3 -1.90 -19.46 -4.87
N LEU A 4 -2.41 -18.23 -4.96
CA LEU A 4 -2.06 -17.14 -4.03
C LEU A 4 -2.92 -17.15 -2.75
N MET A 5 -3.94 -18.01 -2.68
CA MET A 5 -4.98 -17.99 -1.65
C MET A 5 -4.89 -19.14 -0.63
N THR A 6 -3.80 -19.92 -0.60
CA THR A 6 -3.74 -21.16 0.20
C THR A 6 -3.29 -21.00 1.66
N ASN A 7 -2.77 -19.84 2.07
CA ASN A 7 -2.46 -19.60 3.49
C ASN A 7 -3.51 -18.69 4.12
N THR A 8 -4.12 -19.17 5.21
CA THR A 8 -4.91 -18.34 6.11
C THR A 8 -4.00 -17.31 6.77
N VAL A 9 -4.37 -16.03 6.72
CA VAL A 9 -3.66 -14.96 7.43
C VAL A 9 -4.33 -14.74 8.77
N GLU A 10 -3.63 -15.02 9.87
CA GLU A 10 -4.11 -14.82 11.23
C GLU A 10 -3.20 -13.88 12.04
N THR A 11 -1.94 -13.77 11.64
CA THR A 11 -0.89 -13.00 12.32
C THR A 11 -0.22 -11.99 11.40
N GLY A 12 0.59 -11.10 11.99
CA GLY A 12 1.43 -10.17 11.23
C GLY A 12 2.49 -10.89 10.40
N GLU A 13 3.06 -11.99 10.91
CA GLU A 13 4.01 -12.83 10.17
C GLU A 13 3.37 -13.46 8.94
N ASP A 14 2.15 -14.00 9.05
CA ASP A 14 1.40 -14.53 7.89
C ASP A 14 1.13 -13.45 6.84
N PHE A 15 0.86 -12.22 7.29
CA PHE A 15 0.62 -11.09 6.39
C PHE A 15 1.91 -10.64 5.68
N VAL A 16 3.06 -10.64 6.38
CA VAL A 16 4.38 -10.42 5.76
C VAL A 16 4.65 -11.47 4.68
N GLU A 17 4.42 -12.76 4.96
CA GLU A 17 4.55 -13.81 3.95
C GLU A 17 3.60 -13.62 2.75
N LEU A 18 2.38 -13.14 3.00
CA LEU A 18 1.45 -12.78 1.93
C LEU A 18 2.00 -11.66 1.06
N LEU A 19 2.50 -10.57 1.64
CA LEU A 19 3.09 -9.45 0.90
C LEU A 19 4.29 -9.92 0.07
N GLN A 20 5.17 -10.75 0.62
CA GLN A 20 6.33 -11.31 -0.08
C GLN A 20 5.91 -12.12 -1.33
N ARG A 21 4.91 -13.00 -1.19
CA ARG A 21 4.39 -13.79 -2.33
C ARG A 21 3.75 -12.91 -3.40
N LEU A 22 2.98 -11.90 -2.97
CA LEU A 22 2.35 -10.97 -3.90
C LEU A 22 3.41 -10.14 -4.63
N SER A 23 4.44 -9.68 -3.93
CA SER A 23 5.57 -8.96 -4.54
C SER A 23 6.21 -9.79 -5.65
N GLY A 24 6.65 -11.01 -5.36
CA GLY A 24 7.25 -11.89 -6.38
C GLY A 24 6.30 -12.19 -7.55
N HIS A 25 5.00 -12.37 -7.27
CA HIS A 25 4.01 -12.55 -8.33
C HIS A 25 3.90 -11.33 -9.26
N PHE A 26 3.90 -10.11 -8.71
CA PHE A 26 3.80 -8.90 -9.52
C PHE A 26 5.14 -8.50 -10.17
N GLU A 27 6.27 -8.96 -9.62
CA GLU A 27 7.57 -8.85 -10.29
C GLU A 27 7.57 -9.68 -11.58
N ASP A 28 7.09 -10.93 -11.51
CA ASP A 28 6.97 -11.82 -12.68
C ASP A 28 6.06 -11.25 -13.78
N LEU A 29 5.04 -10.46 -13.40
CA LEU A 29 4.14 -9.79 -14.35
C LEU A 29 4.78 -8.55 -15.00
N GLY A 30 5.80 -7.95 -14.39
CA GLY A 30 6.52 -6.79 -14.91
C GLY A 30 5.59 -5.66 -15.38
N PRO A 31 5.62 -5.27 -16.67
CA PRO A 31 4.81 -4.15 -17.19
C PRO A 31 3.31 -4.43 -17.22
N ASP A 32 2.89 -5.69 -17.12
CA ASP A 32 1.48 -6.09 -17.09
C ASP A 32 0.89 -6.00 -15.67
N ALA A 33 1.72 -5.77 -14.65
CA ALA A 33 1.26 -5.54 -13.29
C ALA A 33 0.44 -4.24 -13.19
N PRO A 34 -0.63 -4.21 -12.37
CA PRO A 34 -1.37 -2.98 -12.15
C PRO A 34 -0.52 -1.94 -11.43
N ALA A 35 -0.77 -0.66 -11.70
CA ALA A 35 -0.12 0.43 -11.01
C ALA A 35 -0.60 0.54 -9.55
N VAL A 36 0.27 1.02 -8.66
CA VAL A 36 -0.03 1.19 -7.23
C VAL A 36 -1.26 2.09 -7.01
N ASP A 37 -1.37 3.21 -7.73
CA ASP A 37 -2.51 4.12 -7.63
C ASP A 37 -3.83 3.48 -8.06
N ASP A 38 -3.82 2.62 -9.08
CA ASP A 38 -5.02 1.84 -9.44
C ASP A 38 -5.41 0.88 -8.32
N VAL A 39 -4.46 0.13 -7.75
CA VAL A 39 -4.74 -0.79 -6.61
C VAL A 39 -5.29 -0.03 -5.39
N LEU A 40 -4.72 1.13 -5.05
CA LEU A 40 -5.20 1.97 -3.96
C LEU A 40 -6.63 2.49 -4.22
N LEU A 41 -6.95 2.88 -5.45
CA LEU A 41 -8.30 3.29 -5.84
C LEU A 41 -9.30 2.12 -5.78
N ARG A 42 -8.90 0.93 -6.24
CA ARG A 42 -9.70 -0.29 -6.12
C ARG A 42 -10.00 -0.60 -4.66
N TRP A 43 -8.99 -0.55 -3.80
CA TRP A 43 -9.17 -0.77 -2.37
C TRP A 43 -10.11 0.25 -1.75
N ALA A 44 -9.95 1.54 -2.08
CA ALA A 44 -10.85 2.59 -1.61
C ALA A 44 -12.32 2.32 -2.04
N ALA A 45 -12.52 1.81 -3.25
CA ALA A 45 -13.84 1.49 -3.79
C ALA A 45 -14.48 0.26 -3.12
N THR A 46 -13.68 -0.73 -2.73
CA THR A 46 -14.16 -1.98 -2.12
C THR A 46 -14.25 -1.92 -0.59
N LEU A 47 -13.69 -0.89 0.05
CA LEU A 47 -13.74 -0.74 1.50
C LEU A 47 -15.19 -0.69 2.02
N PRO A 48 -15.59 -1.62 2.91
CA PRO A 48 -16.93 -1.66 3.47
C PRO A 48 -17.20 -0.46 4.40
N GLY A 49 -18.30 0.24 4.16
CA GLY A 49 -18.74 1.35 5.02
C GLY A 49 -19.17 0.86 6.40
N GLY A 50 -18.59 1.42 7.46
CA GLY A 50 -18.97 1.09 8.85
C GLY A 50 -18.51 -0.30 9.32
N ALA A 51 -17.55 -0.91 8.62
CA ALA A 51 -16.96 -2.18 9.05
C ALA A 51 -16.15 -2.05 10.36
N PRO A 52 -16.09 -3.12 11.16
CA PRO A 52 -15.21 -3.18 12.33
C PRO A 52 -13.74 -3.12 11.89
N ASP A 53 -12.86 -2.84 12.85
CA ASP A 53 -11.42 -2.93 12.63
C ASP A 53 -11.03 -4.29 12.03
N PRO A 54 -10.12 -4.29 11.03
CA PRO A 54 -9.96 -5.44 10.16
C PRO A 54 -9.23 -6.62 10.80
N GLY A 55 -8.36 -6.39 11.79
CA GLY A 55 -7.40 -7.42 12.17
C GLY A 55 -6.46 -7.80 11.01
N TRP A 56 -5.61 -8.81 11.22
CA TRP A 56 -4.73 -9.31 10.16
C TRP A 56 -5.50 -9.99 9.02
N THR A 57 -6.45 -10.86 9.35
CA THR A 57 -7.29 -11.56 8.37
C THR A 57 -8.08 -10.60 7.50
N GLY A 58 -8.78 -9.62 8.10
CA GLY A 58 -9.57 -8.66 7.36
C GLY A 58 -8.72 -7.72 6.51
N LEU A 59 -7.48 -7.42 6.92
CA LEU A 59 -6.54 -6.63 6.12
C LEU A 59 -6.09 -7.42 4.88
N ALA A 60 -5.76 -8.71 5.05
CA ALA A 60 -5.44 -9.61 3.94
C ALA A 60 -6.59 -9.73 2.93
N ASP A 61 -7.80 -9.98 3.41
CA ASP A 61 -8.99 -10.11 2.57
C ASP A 61 -9.26 -8.83 1.77
N GLN A 62 -9.05 -7.67 2.39
CA GLN A 62 -9.21 -6.38 1.73
C GLN A 62 -8.17 -6.13 0.64
N LEU A 63 -6.89 -6.41 0.91
CA LEU A 63 -5.82 -6.28 -0.08
C LEU A 63 -6.05 -7.22 -1.26
N LEU A 64 -6.33 -8.49 -0.99
CA LEU A 64 -6.65 -9.49 -2.03
C LEU A 64 -7.90 -9.09 -2.82
N GLY A 65 -8.93 -8.59 -2.13
CA GLY A 65 -10.15 -8.07 -2.76
C GLY A 65 -9.88 -6.88 -3.67
N ALA A 66 -9.00 -5.95 -3.27
CA ALA A 66 -8.59 -4.82 -4.10
C ALA A 66 -7.83 -5.27 -5.36
N LEU A 67 -6.92 -6.25 -5.22
CA LEU A 67 -6.18 -6.81 -6.35
C LEU A 67 -7.08 -7.56 -7.35
N ALA A 68 -8.14 -8.20 -6.85
CA ALA A 68 -9.12 -8.91 -7.67
C ALA A 68 -10.20 -8.01 -8.28
N ALA A 69 -10.38 -6.79 -7.78
CA ALA A 69 -11.41 -5.87 -8.26
C ALA A 69 -11.10 -5.37 -9.69
N PRO A 70 -12.13 -5.02 -10.49
CA PRO A 70 -11.94 -4.35 -11.77
C PRO A 70 -11.12 -3.07 -11.61
N SER A 71 -10.34 -2.72 -12.64
CA SER A 71 -9.55 -1.49 -12.63
C SER A 71 -10.43 -0.27 -12.33
N ALA A 72 -9.94 0.57 -11.43
CA ALA A 72 -10.53 1.87 -11.11
C ALA A 72 -9.91 3.00 -11.97
N GLY A 73 -8.95 2.65 -12.84
CA GLY A 73 -8.16 3.60 -13.61
C GLY A 73 -6.97 4.16 -12.83
N LEU A 74 -6.24 5.06 -13.48
CA LEU A 74 -5.14 5.79 -12.85
C LEU A 74 -5.67 7.01 -12.10
N ALA A 75 -5.05 7.33 -10.98
CA ALA A 75 -5.42 8.51 -10.23
C ALA A 75 -4.96 9.79 -10.95
N ASP A 76 -5.72 10.86 -10.76
CA ASP A 76 -5.30 12.20 -11.14
C ASP A 76 -4.37 12.78 -10.06
N PRO A 77 -3.28 13.45 -10.44
CA PRO A 77 -2.41 14.11 -9.48
C PRO A 77 -3.14 15.30 -8.83
N ALA A 78 -3.31 15.26 -7.52
CA ALA A 78 -3.94 16.33 -6.73
C ALA A 78 -2.96 16.91 -5.70
N PRO A 79 -3.16 18.12 -5.15
CA PRO A 79 -2.38 18.62 -4.03
C PRO A 79 -2.57 17.74 -2.78
N LEU A 80 -1.51 17.54 -1.99
CA LEU A 80 -1.66 16.91 -0.68
C LEU A 80 -2.38 17.87 0.27
N GLY A 81 -3.49 17.42 0.83
CA GLY A 81 -4.06 18.03 2.03
C GLY A 81 -3.25 17.68 3.28
N THR A 82 -3.64 18.24 4.42
CA THR A 82 -3.19 17.73 5.72
C THR A 82 -3.69 16.30 5.90
N VAL A 83 -2.89 15.40 6.44
CA VAL A 83 -3.30 14.01 6.70
C VAL A 83 -4.11 13.98 8.01
N PRO A 84 -5.44 13.88 7.98
CA PRO A 84 -6.22 13.73 9.21
C PRO A 84 -5.93 12.36 9.85
N PRO A 85 -6.14 12.22 11.17
CA PRO A 85 -6.13 10.91 11.81
C PRO A 85 -7.20 10.01 11.18
N VAL A 86 -6.89 8.73 11.04
CA VAL A 86 -7.80 7.72 10.50
C VAL A 86 -8.35 6.89 11.65
N ALA A 87 -9.64 7.01 11.95
CA ALA A 87 -10.32 6.23 12.98
C ALA A 87 -11.41 5.31 12.40
N THR A 88 -11.82 5.54 11.15
CA THR A 88 -12.92 4.82 10.49
C THR A 88 -12.52 4.30 9.11
N SER A 89 -13.23 3.28 8.62
CA SER A 89 -13.06 2.82 7.24
C SER A 89 -13.36 3.91 6.20
N GLY A 90 -14.24 4.87 6.52
CA GLY A 90 -14.51 6.02 5.68
C GLY A 90 -13.32 6.97 5.55
N GLU A 91 -12.59 7.20 6.64
CA GLU A 91 -11.37 8.00 6.63
C GLU A 91 -10.21 7.26 5.97
N LEU A 92 -10.10 5.94 6.17
CA LEU A 92 -9.12 5.13 5.44
C LEU A 92 -9.37 5.19 3.93
N ARG A 93 -10.64 5.16 3.49
CA ARG A 93 -11.00 5.35 2.09
C ARG A 93 -10.47 6.66 1.52
N SER A 94 -10.63 7.77 2.25
CA SER A 94 -10.06 9.05 1.86
C SER A 94 -8.54 9.00 1.81
N ARG A 95 -7.91 8.38 2.83
CA ARG A 95 -6.46 8.21 2.90
C ARG A 95 -5.87 7.43 1.72
N LEU A 96 -6.53 6.35 1.29
CA LEU A 96 -6.14 5.57 0.12
C LEU A 96 -6.19 6.41 -1.16
N ARG A 97 -7.23 7.25 -1.32
CA ARG A 97 -7.33 8.17 -2.47
C ARG A 97 -6.24 9.23 -2.45
N ASP A 98 -5.90 9.76 -1.28
CA ASP A 98 -4.80 10.71 -1.14
C ASP A 98 -3.45 10.07 -1.51
N LEU A 99 -3.21 8.82 -1.07
CA LEU A 99 -2.01 8.06 -1.45
C LEU A 99 -1.97 7.75 -2.95
N ALA A 100 -3.11 7.45 -3.57
CA ALA A 100 -3.20 7.24 -5.02
C ALA A 100 -2.86 8.53 -5.79
N ALA A 101 -3.40 9.67 -5.37
CA ALA A 101 -3.10 10.97 -5.98
C ALA A 101 -1.64 11.39 -5.78
N ASP A 102 -1.04 11.02 -4.64
CA ASP A 102 0.38 11.22 -4.35
C ASP A 102 1.26 10.41 -5.31
N HIS A 103 0.99 9.10 -5.43
CA HIS A 103 1.67 8.23 -6.39
C HIS A 103 1.54 8.74 -7.83
N ALA A 104 0.35 9.20 -8.23
CA ALA A 104 0.13 9.79 -9.54
C ALA A 104 0.96 11.05 -9.79
N ARG A 105 1.13 11.91 -8.75
CA ARG A 105 1.97 13.11 -8.83
C ARG A 105 3.43 12.73 -9.04
N ASP A 106 3.89 11.75 -8.28
CA ASP A 106 5.28 11.32 -8.30
C ASP A 106 5.63 10.60 -9.62
N ARG A 107 4.70 9.80 -10.14
CA ARG A 107 4.76 9.19 -11.48
C ARG A 107 4.82 10.26 -12.58
N ALA A 108 3.97 11.29 -12.50
CA ALA A 108 3.96 12.39 -13.46
C ALA A 108 5.26 13.21 -13.43
N TRP A 109 5.78 13.49 -12.23
CA TRP A 109 7.06 14.17 -12.04
C TRP A 109 8.22 13.37 -12.64
N THR A 110 8.24 12.05 -12.41
CA THR A 110 9.26 11.15 -12.98
C THR A 110 9.19 11.12 -14.51
N ALA A 111 7.98 11.05 -15.07
CA ALA A 111 7.78 11.08 -16.52
C ALA A 111 8.28 12.41 -17.15
N ASP A 112 7.97 13.55 -16.53
CA ASP A 112 8.45 14.87 -16.99
C ASP A 112 9.99 14.97 -16.96
N ARG A 113 10.63 14.48 -15.90
CA ARG A 113 12.11 14.46 -15.81
C ARG A 113 12.74 13.58 -16.88
N LYS A 114 12.21 12.36 -17.06
CA LYS A 114 12.65 11.43 -18.11
C LYS A 114 12.52 12.06 -19.49
N ALA A 115 11.39 12.71 -19.79
CA ALA A 115 11.17 13.40 -21.06
C ALA A 115 12.17 14.53 -21.33
N ARG A 116 12.68 15.17 -20.27
CA ARG A 116 13.71 16.22 -20.34
C ARG A 116 15.15 15.67 -20.33
N GLY A 117 15.33 14.34 -20.33
CA GLY A 117 16.65 13.71 -20.20
C GLY A 117 17.33 13.97 -18.86
N LEU A 118 16.56 14.39 -17.85
CA LEU A 118 17.07 14.65 -16.50
C LEU A 118 17.09 13.35 -15.72
N TRP A 119 18.13 13.15 -14.90
CA TRP A 119 18.15 12.08 -13.92
C TRP A 119 16.95 12.25 -12.98
N ALA A 120 16.07 11.26 -12.91
CA ALA A 120 14.90 11.25 -12.05
C ALA A 120 15.21 10.77 -10.62
N GLY A 121 16.51 10.64 -10.29
CA GLY A 121 16.96 9.86 -9.14
C GLY A 121 17.18 8.39 -9.53
N ASP A 122 17.72 7.64 -8.57
CA ASP A 122 17.40 6.25 -8.30
C ASP A 122 15.89 6.04 -8.03
N GLY A 123 15.17 7.15 -7.84
CA GLY A 123 13.75 7.20 -7.52
C GLY A 123 13.63 7.05 -6.01
N GLY A 124 13.33 8.13 -5.28
CA GLY A 124 12.66 7.93 -3.99
C GLY A 124 11.42 7.11 -4.32
N GLY A 125 11.45 5.83 -3.95
CA GLY A 125 11.03 4.72 -4.79
C GLY A 125 9.57 4.72 -5.23
N TRP A 126 8.72 5.52 -4.60
CA TRP A 126 7.28 5.45 -4.72
C TRP A 126 6.85 6.08 -6.03
N ALA A 127 7.65 7.03 -6.51
CA ALA A 127 7.46 7.70 -7.79
C ALA A 127 7.67 6.80 -9.01
N SER A 128 8.50 5.77 -8.85
CA SER A 128 8.97 4.87 -9.91
C SER A 128 8.65 3.41 -9.64
N GLY A 129 8.05 3.11 -8.49
CA GLY A 129 7.88 1.76 -7.96
C GLY A 129 6.87 0.98 -8.75
N SER A 130 7.23 -0.26 -9.09
CA SER A 130 6.25 -1.26 -9.47
C SER A 130 5.38 -1.60 -8.25
N LEU A 131 4.22 -2.21 -8.47
CA LEU A 131 3.44 -2.77 -7.38
C LEU A 131 4.25 -3.78 -6.55
N ALA A 132 5.15 -4.54 -7.19
CA ALA A 132 6.07 -5.42 -6.49
C ALA A 132 6.97 -4.66 -5.51
N GLY A 133 7.60 -3.57 -5.97
CA GLY A 133 8.44 -2.73 -5.09
C GLY A 133 7.65 -2.13 -3.92
N PHE A 134 6.43 -1.66 -4.16
CA PHE A 134 5.56 -1.21 -3.06
C PHE A 134 5.31 -2.30 -2.01
N LEU A 135 4.97 -3.51 -2.46
CA LEU A 135 4.66 -4.63 -1.57
C LEU A 135 5.91 -5.10 -0.81
N GLU A 136 7.07 -5.11 -1.46
CA GLU A 136 8.38 -5.41 -0.85
C GLU A 136 8.73 -4.36 0.22
N SER A 137 8.58 -3.07 -0.07
CA SER A 137 8.80 -2.00 0.91
C SER A 137 7.89 -2.13 2.13
N TRP A 138 6.61 -2.42 1.92
CA TRP A 138 5.67 -2.65 3.01
C TRP A 138 6.03 -3.90 3.81
N GLU A 139 6.36 -5.00 3.14
CA GLU A 139 6.81 -6.26 3.74
C GLU A 139 8.04 -6.07 4.62
N SER A 140 9.11 -5.46 4.09
CA SER A 140 10.36 -5.18 4.79
C SER A 140 10.17 -4.27 6.00
N TRP A 141 9.38 -3.21 5.85
CA TRP A 141 9.07 -2.30 6.97
C TRP A 141 8.25 -3.01 8.05
N LEU A 142 7.24 -3.81 7.65
CA LEU A 142 6.35 -4.48 8.58
C LEU A 142 7.09 -5.59 9.34
N GLY A 143 7.87 -6.41 8.65
CA GLY A 143 8.73 -7.43 9.28
C GLY A 143 9.69 -6.81 10.29
N SER A 144 10.37 -5.72 9.91
CA SER A 144 11.22 -4.95 10.82
C SER A 144 10.47 -4.39 12.02
N SER A 145 9.20 -4.00 11.85
CA SER A 145 8.39 -3.39 12.91
C SER A 145 7.83 -4.43 13.89
N LEU A 146 7.49 -5.63 13.40
CA LEU A 146 7.06 -6.77 14.21
C LEU A 146 8.21 -7.31 15.08
N ASP A 147 9.42 -7.42 14.50
CA ASP A 147 10.62 -7.88 15.22
C ASP A 147 11.05 -6.93 16.35
N ARG A 148 10.82 -5.63 16.18
CA ARG A 148 11.28 -4.58 17.10
C ARG A 148 10.36 -4.33 18.30
N ARG A 149 9.25 -5.06 18.44
CA ARG A 149 8.26 -4.96 19.56
C ARG A 149 8.20 -3.60 20.28
N SER A 150 7.94 -2.51 19.55
CA SER A 150 7.38 -1.24 20.05
C SER A 150 8.14 -0.43 21.13
N ASP A 151 9.47 -0.42 21.14
CA ASP A 151 10.24 0.44 22.08
C ASP A 151 10.61 1.82 21.49
N LEU A 152 10.50 2.01 20.17
CA LEU A 152 11.02 3.18 19.49
C LEU A 152 10.11 4.41 19.66
N PRO A 153 10.61 5.54 20.20
CA PRO A 153 9.81 6.75 20.36
C PRO A 153 9.30 7.26 19.01
N GLY A 154 7.98 7.47 18.91
CA GLY A 154 7.36 8.08 17.73
C GLY A 154 6.86 7.09 16.67
N VAL A 155 6.97 5.78 16.88
CA VAL A 155 6.32 4.76 16.04
C VAL A 155 5.00 4.35 16.70
N PRO A 156 3.82 4.64 16.10
CA PRO A 156 2.54 4.15 16.57
C PRO A 156 2.50 2.62 16.60
N PRO A 157 1.75 2.02 17.54
CA PRO A 157 1.59 0.58 17.59
C PRO A 157 0.95 0.06 16.30
N ILE A 158 1.58 -0.96 15.69
CA ILE A 158 1.06 -1.68 14.52
C ILE A 158 0.02 -2.73 14.90
N GLU A 159 -0.03 -3.10 16.18
CA GLU A 159 -1.02 -4.01 16.76
C GLU A 159 -1.77 -3.34 17.92
N PRO A 160 -3.09 -3.54 18.06
CA PRO A 160 -3.95 -4.34 17.17
C PRO A 160 -4.15 -3.68 15.80
N VAL A 161 -4.38 -4.49 14.77
CA VAL A 161 -4.63 -3.98 13.41
C VAL A 161 -6.00 -3.32 13.32
N ASN A 162 -5.98 -2.00 13.35
CA ASN A 162 -7.12 -1.10 13.21
C ASN A 162 -6.90 -0.12 12.05
N TRP A 163 -7.91 0.68 11.72
CA TRP A 163 -7.82 1.63 10.60
C TRP A 163 -6.65 2.63 10.71
N ALA A 164 -6.35 3.09 11.93
CA ALA A 164 -5.23 4.00 12.19
C ALA A 164 -3.89 3.33 11.89
N SER A 165 -3.72 2.10 12.36
CA SER A 165 -2.51 1.31 12.12
C SER A 165 -2.33 1.06 10.62
N VAL A 166 -3.37 0.64 9.89
CA VAL A 166 -3.29 0.41 8.44
C VAL A 166 -2.87 1.69 7.70
N ALA A 167 -3.48 2.83 8.03
CA ALA A 167 -3.11 4.12 7.45
C ALA A 167 -1.63 4.49 7.74
N TRP A 168 -1.13 4.14 8.93
CA TRP A 168 0.26 4.34 9.30
C TRP A 168 1.20 3.40 8.53
N GLN A 169 0.90 2.10 8.48
CA GLN A 169 1.69 1.12 7.75
C GLN A 169 1.86 1.53 6.28
N LEU A 170 0.77 1.92 5.61
CA LEU A 170 0.79 2.43 4.23
C LEU A 170 1.60 3.73 4.09
N GLY A 171 1.49 4.62 5.08
CA GLY A 171 2.28 5.85 5.11
C GLY A 171 3.78 5.61 5.32
N ALA A 172 4.15 4.55 6.04
CA ALA A 172 5.53 4.17 6.28
C ALA A 172 6.16 3.44 5.09
N ALA A 173 5.39 2.56 4.43
CA ALA A 173 5.80 1.89 3.18
C ALA A 173 6.13 2.91 2.08
N ARG A 174 5.45 4.06 2.05
CA ARG A 174 5.79 5.20 1.18
C ARG A 174 7.20 5.78 1.43
N ILE A 175 7.70 5.70 2.66
CA ILE A 175 8.97 6.34 3.05
C ILE A 175 10.16 5.37 2.94
N TYR A 176 9.91 4.07 3.12
CA TYR A 176 10.92 3.01 3.09
C TYR A 176 11.13 2.48 1.67
N GLU A 177 11.91 3.21 0.88
CA GLU A 177 12.40 2.82 -0.46
C GLU A 177 13.84 3.25 -0.67
#